data_AF-A0A8B9ZYU1-F1
#
_entry.id   AF-A0A8B9ZYU1-F1
#
_cell.length_a   1.000
_cell.length_b   1.000
_cell.length_c   1.000
_cell.angle_alpha   90.00
_cell.angle_beta   90.00
_cell.angle_gamma   90.00
#
_symmetry.space_group_name_H-M   'P 1'
#
loop_
_entity.id
_entity.type
_entity.pdbx_description
1 polymer ?
#
loop_
_entity_poly.entity_id
_entity_poly.type
_entity_poly.pdbx_seq_one_letter_code
_entity_poly.pdbx_strand_id
1 'polypeptide(L)'
;MPYRFTIVNFTKRNSLYKHGLRPLLYSEADAKKHNVGWRRTGNEIKYYKNNVGEGGHQYFSLTWTFQFPHDRDTCYFAHCYPYTYSNLQEYLVDISKDPEKSKFCKIRILCRSLAGNIVYVLTITNPPESGNDTKRKAVILTARVHPGETNSSWIMKGFLDYILGNSHKAQQLRDTFVFKVVPMLNPDGVIVGNHRCSLTGKDLNRKYKCKVKKCYPSIWYTRNMIRR
;
A
#
# COMPACT_ATOMS: atom_id res chain seq x y z
N MET A 1 -28.37 -3.95 -19.50
CA MET A 1 -28.86 -2.62 -19.08
C MET A 1 -27.75 -1.86 -18.37
N PRO A 2 -27.57 -0.55 -18.61
CA PRO A 2 -26.62 0.27 -17.88
C PRO A 2 -27.14 0.67 -16.49
N TYR A 3 -26.26 0.69 -15.51
CA TYR A 3 -26.51 1.11 -14.13
C TYR A 3 -25.79 2.43 -13.87
N ARG A 4 -26.34 3.29 -13.01
CA ARG A 4 -25.69 4.51 -12.54
C ARG A 4 -25.37 4.40 -11.06
N PHE A 5 -24.10 4.58 -10.74
CA PHE A 5 -23.62 4.65 -9.35
C PHE A 5 -23.36 6.11 -8.99
N THR A 6 -23.71 6.51 -7.78
CA THR A 6 -23.40 7.85 -7.27
C THR A 6 -23.00 7.76 -5.80
N ILE A 7 -21.79 8.22 -5.50
CA ILE A 7 -21.30 8.41 -4.12
C ILE A 7 -21.39 9.90 -3.81
N VAL A 8 -22.14 10.28 -2.78
CA VAL A 8 -22.60 11.67 -2.56
C VAL A 8 -21.86 12.44 -1.46
N ASN A 9 -20.95 11.81 -0.72
CA ASN A 9 -20.39 12.37 0.51
C ASN A 9 -18.88 12.66 0.42
N PHE A 10 -18.34 12.93 -0.77
CA PHE A 10 -16.96 13.38 -0.85
C PHE A 10 -16.80 14.79 -0.29
N THR A 11 -15.71 15.04 0.43
CA THR A 11 -15.41 16.36 1.01
C THR A 11 -14.36 17.15 0.22
N LYS A 12 -13.63 16.50 -0.69
CA LYS A 12 -12.58 17.17 -1.48
C LYS A 12 -13.19 17.96 -2.64
N ARG A 13 -12.89 19.24 -2.75
CA ARG A 13 -13.37 20.08 -3.87
C ARG A 13 -12.87 19.62 -5.25
N ASN A 14 -11.62 19.17 -5.30
CA ASN A 14 -10.97 18.73 -6.53
C ASN A 14 -10.71 17.22 -6.50
N SER A 15 -10.81 16.61 -7.68
CA SER A 15 -10.69 15.17 -7.84
C SER A 15 -10.19 14.85 -9.24
N LEU A 16 -9.31 13.85 -9.36
CA LEU A 16 -8.80 13.39 -10.64
C LEU A 16 -9.89 12.80 -11.54
N TYR A 17 -11.06 12.44 -10.98
CA TYR A 17 -12.24 12.07 -11.77
C TYR A 17 -12.74 13.21 -12.67
N LYS A 18 -12.42 14.48 -12.35
CA LYS A 18 -12.65 15.63 -13.25
C LYS A 18 -11.70 15.64 -14.45
N HIS A 19 -10.59 14.90 -14.38
CA HIS A 19 -9.48 14.91 -15.34
C HIS A 19 -9.27 13.53 -15.97
N GLY A 20 -10.33 12.71 -16.06
CA GLY A 20 -10.29 11.44 -16.78
C GLY A 20 -9.91 10.21 -15.95
N LEU A 21 -9.71 10.33 -14.62
CA LEU A 21 -9.60 9.14 -13.79
C LEU A 21 -10.88 8.30 -13.89
N ARG A 22 -10.72 6.98 -13.95
CA ARG A 22 -11.81 6.01 -14.05
C ARG A 22 -11.84 5.10 -12.83
N PRO A 23 -13.01 4.68 -12.31
CA PRO A 23 -13.07 3.63 -11.28
C PRO A 23 -12.46 2.33 -11.82
N LEU A 24 -12.02 1.48 -10.91
CA LEU A 24 -11.58 0.13 -11.24
C LEU A 24 -12.71 -0.85 -11.03
N LEU A 25 -12.72 -1.90 -11.85
CA LEU A 25 -13.61 -3.05 -11.74
C LEU A 25 -12.78 -4.32 -11.65
N TYR A 26 -13.21 -5.23 -10.79
CA TYR A 26 -12.87 -6.65 -10.82
C TYR A 26 -14.16 -7.46 -10.97
N SER A 27 -14.19 -8.39 -11.93
CA SER A 27 -15.28 -9.32 -12.19
C SER A 27 -14.76 -10.73 -11.93
N GLU A 28 -15.43 -11.50 -11.08
CA GLU A 28 -15.02 -12.88 -10.78
C GLU A 28 -15.16 -13.78 -12.00
N ALA A 29 -16.22 -13.59 -12.80
CA ALA A 29 -16.42 -14.31 -14.06
C ALA A 29 -15.29 -14.05 -15.07
N ASP A 30 -14.89 -12.79 -15.28
CA ASP A 30 -13.79 -12.45 -16.19
C ASP A 30 -12.44 -12.91 -15.68
N ALA A 31 -12.20 -12.85 -14.37
CA ALA A 31 -10.98 -13.37 -13.78
C ALA A 31 -10.87 -14.88 -14.03
N LYS A 32 -11.96 -15.64 -13.85
CA LYS A 32 -11.97 -17.09 -14.03
C LYS A 32 -11.88 -17.53 -15.49
N LYS A 33 -12.65 -16.88 -16.38
CA LYS A 33 -12.77 -17.30 -17.79
C LYS A 33 -11.67 -16.75 -18.69
N HIS A 34 -11.23 -15.52 -18.42
CA HIS A 34 -10.37 -14.76 -19.31
C HIS A 34 -9.06 -14.31 -18.66
N ASN A 35 -8.81 -14.69 -17.40
CA ASN A 35 -7.64 -14.25 -16.62
C ASN A 35 -7.48 -12.73 -16.54
N VAL A 36 -8.61 -12.00 -16.49
CA VAL A 36 -8.61 -10.54 -16.43
C VAL A 36 -8.71 -10.07 -14.98
N GLY A 37 -7.69 -9.34 -14.52
CA GLY A 37 -7.69 -8.70 -13.21
C GLY A 37 -8.41 -7.35 -13.18
N TRP A 38 -8.02 -6.50 -12.22
CA TRP A 38 -8.55 -5.15 -12.09
C TRP A 38 -8.32 -4.32 -13.37
N ARG A 39 -9.37 -3.64 -13.87
CA ARG A 39 -9.28 -2.77 -15.04
C ARG A 39 -10.07 -1.48 -14.87
N ARG A 40 -9.62 -0.41 -15.52
CA ARG A 40 -10.32 0.89 -15.51
C ARG A 40 -11.60 0.78 -16.32
N THR A 41 -12.72 1.26 -15.77
CA THR A 41 -14.05 1.12 -16.37
C THR A 41 -14.92 2.37 -16.16
N GLY A 42 -16.17 2.29 -16.56
CA GLY A 42 -17.20 3.30 -16.33
C GLY A 42 -17.20 4.38 -17.39
N ASN A 43 -18.40 4.89 -17.65
CA ASN A 43 -18.71 5.92 -18.63
C ASN A 43 -19.39 7.10 -17.93
N GLU A 44 -19.53 8.23 -18.64
CA GLU A 44 -20.26 9.42 -18.17
C GLU A 44 -19.83 9.87 -16.76
N ILE A 45 -18.53 9.76 -16.48
CA ILE A 45 -17.98 10.03 -15.16
C ILE A 45 -18.05 11.54 -14.90
N LYS A 46 -18.67 11.92 -13.79
CA LYS A 46 -18.74 13.31 -13.35
C LYS A 46 -18.41 13.43 -11.88
N TYR A 47 -17.67 14.47 -11.54
CA TYR A 47 -17.39 14.85 -10.16
C TYR A 47 -17.79 16.30 -9.94
N TYR A 48 -18.83 16.54 -9.15
CA TYR A 48 -19.48 17.85 -9.04
C TYR A 48 -19.88 18.15 -7.60
N LYS A 49 -20.02 19.43 -7.27
CA LYS A 49 -20.54 19.87 -5.97
C LYS A 49 -22.03 19.52 -5.90
N ASN A 50 -22.48 18.94 -4.80
CA ASN A 50 -23.89 18.63 -4.60
C ASN A 50 -24.51 19.51 -3.50
N ASN A 51 -25.83 19.44 -3.38
CA ASN A 51 -26.63 20.22 -2.43
C ASN A 51 -27.03 19.39 -1.18
N VAL A 52 -26.39 18.24 -0.94
CA VAL A 52 -26.71 17.32 0.18
C VAL A 52 -26.00 17.75 1.48
N GLY A 53 -25.47 18.97 1.52
CA GLY A 53 -24.78 19.50 2.69
C GLY A 53 -25.74 19.92 3.77
N GLU A 54 -25.83 19.16 4.87
CA GLU A 54 -26.42 19.62 6.12
C GLU A 54 -25.35 20.31 7.00
N GLY A 55 -25.76 21.32 7.77
CA GLY A 55 -24.89 21.97 8.77
C GLY A 55 -23.73 22.80 8.20
N GLY A 56 -23.84 23.32 6.98
CA GLY A 56 -22.80 24.17 6.36
C GLY A 56 -21.62 23.42 5.74
N HIS A 57 -21.62 22.09 5.77
CA HIS A 57 -20.60 21.27 5.11
C HIS A 57 -20.88 21.14 3.60
N GLN A 58 -19.85 21.37 2.78
CA GLN A 58 -19.95 21.20 1.33
C GLN A 58 -19.55 19.78 0.92
N TYR A 59 -20.46 19.05 0.29
CA TYR A 59 -20.20 17.74 -0.27
C TYR A 59 -20.13 17.75 -1.79
N PHE A 60 -19.49 16.72 -2.31
CA PHE A 60 -19.28 16.47 -3.73
C PHE A 60 -19.73 15.06 -4.07
N SER A 61 -20.31 14.90 -5.25
CA SER A 61 -20.74 13.63 -5.79
C SER A 61 -19.78 13.13 -6.86
N LEU A 62 -19.41 11.85 -6.80
CA LEU A 62 -18.85 11.08 -7.90
C LEU A 62 -19.95 10.21 -8.50
N THR A 63 -20.26 10.39 -9.79
CA THR A 63 -21.17 9.51 -10.53
C THR A 63 -20.48 8.89 -11.72
N TRP A 64 -20.85 7.66 -12.06
CA TRP A 64 -20.47 6.99 -13.30
C TRP A 64 -21.56 6.01 -13.72
N THR A 65 -21.64 5.72 -15.01
CA THR A 65 -22.47 4.65 -15.55
C THR A 65 -21.63 3.43 -15.90
N PHE A 66 -22.20 2.25 -15.71
CA PHE A 66 -21.52 0.98 -15.96
C PHE A 66 -22.53 -0.10 -16.35
N GLN A 67 -22.17 -0.92 -17.32
CA GLN A 67 -22.94 -2.09 -17.70
C GLN A 67 -22.16 -3.35 -17.29
N PHE A 68 -22.80 -4.21 -16.51
CA PHE A 68 -22.19 -5.46 -16.08
C PHE A 68 -21.95 -6.38 -17.28
N PRO A 69 -20.77 -7.03 -17.35
CA PRO A 69 -20.39 -7.86 -18.51
C PRO A 69 -21.09 -9.22 -18.54
N HIS A 70 -21.50 -9.73 -17.37
CA HIS A 70 -22.04 -11.08 -17.21
C HIS A 70 -23.24 -11.07 -16.27
N ASP A 71 -24.23 -11.92 -16.56
CA ASP A 71 -25.33 -12.19 -15.63
C ASP A 71 -24.85 -13.06 -14.47
N ARG A 72 -25.41 -12.80 -13.27
CA ARG A 72 -25.09 -13.53 -12.01
C ARG A 72 -23.59 -13.53 -11.64
N ASP A 73 -22.89 -12.46 -11.98
CA ASP A 73 -21.48 -12.25 -11.62
C ASP A 73 -21.34 -11.40 -10.35
N THR A 74 -20.26 -11.62 -9.61
CA THR A 74 -19.86 -10.78 -8.49
C THR A 74 -18.78 -9.80 -8.96
N CYS A 75 -19.08 -8.51 -8.85
CA CYS A 75 -18.21 -7.44 -9.29
C CYS A 75 -17.84 -6.52 -8.13
N TYR A 76 -16.59 -6.05 -8.12
CA TYR A 76 -16.06 -5.14 -7.11
C TYR A 76 -15.59 -3.85 -7.77
N PHE A 77 -15.85 -2.72 -7.12
CA PHE A 77 -15.31 -1.42 -7.53
C PHE A 77 -14.22 -0.95 -6.57
N ALA A 78 -13.19 -0.30 -7.10
CA ALA A 78 -12.13 0.31 -6.30
C ALA A 78 -11.65 1.65 -6.87
N HIS A 79 -11.12 2.51 -5.99
CA HIS A 79 -10.52 3.79 -6.38
C HIS A 79 -9.14 3.61 -7.03
N CYS A 80 -8.29 2.80 -6.39
CA CYS A 80 -6.94 2.45 -6.80
C CYS A 80 -6.78 0.92 -6.83
N TYR A 81 -5.78 0.44 -7.57
CA TYR A 81 -5.47 -1.00 -7.65
C TYR A 81 -5.21 -1.52 -6.24
N PRO A 82 -6.07 -2.39 -5.69
CA PRO A 82 -5.92 -2.82 -4.32
C PRO A 82 -4.59 -3.54 -4.09
N TYR A 83 -4.05 -3.38 -2.89
CA TYR A 83 -2.94 -4.18 -2.39
C TYR A 83 -3.22 -4.39 -0.91
N THR A 84 -3.64 -5.60 -0.58
CA THR A 84 -4.12 -5.96 0.76
C THR A 84 -2.97 -6.25 1.72
N TYR A 85 -3.27 -6.38 3.00
CA TYR A 85 -2.29 -6.84 3.97
C TYR A 85 -1.91 -8.30 3.74
N SER A 86 -2.88 -9.16 3.37
CA SER A 86 -2.61 -10.56 3.01
C SER A 86 -1.67 -10.68 1.80
N ASN A 87 -1.83 -9.83 0.78
CA ASN A 87 -0.89 -9.81 -0.36
C ASN A 87 0.55 -9.50 0.09
N LEU A 88 0.74 -8.62 1.07
CA LEU A 88 2.06 -8.40 1.66
C LEU A 88 2.55 -9.65 2.39
N GLN A 89 1.70 -10.24 3.23
CA GLN A 89 2.08 -11.38 4.06
C GLN A 89 2.48 -12.59 3.20
N GLU A 90 1.69 -12.94 2.20
CA GLU A 90 1.97 -13.99 1.22
C GLU A 90 3.31 -13.72 0.50
N TYR A 91 3.50 -12.50 -0.02
CA TYR A 91 4.73 -12.11 -0.69
C TYR A 91 5.97 -12.22 0.21
N LEU A 92 5.87 -11.83 1.47
CA LEU A 92 6.96 -11.97 2.44
C LEU A 92 7.22 -13.44 2.82
N VAL A 93 6.17 -14.26 2.90
CA VAL A 93 6.31 -15.71 3.12
C VAL A 93 7.08 -16.34 1.96
N ASP A 94 6.77 -15.98 0.72
CA ASP A 94 7.48 -16.50 -0.45
C ASP A 94 8.96 -16.12 -0.44
N ILE A 95 9.29 -14.86 -0.09
CA ILE A 95 10.68 -14.43 0.09
C ILE A 95 11.38 -15.22 1.19
N SER A 96 10.68 -15.52 2.29
CA SER A 96 11.27 -16.25 3.41
C SER A 96 11.56 -17.73 3.11
N LYS A 97 10.74 -18.34 2.23
CA LYS A 97 10.88 -19.74 1.80
C LYS A 97 11.91 -19.93 0.69
N ASP A 98 12.27 -18.86 -0.01
CA ASP A 98 13.27 -18.87 -1.06
C ASP A 98 14.70 -19.04 -0.46
N PRO A 99 15.39 -20.16 -0.74
CA PRO A 99 16.68 -20.47 -0.11
C PRO A 99 17.79 -19.52 -0.54
N GLU A 100 17.69 -18.89 -1.71
CA GLU A 100 18.68 -17.92 -2.18
C GLU A 100 18.41 -16.55 -1.57
N LYS A 101 17.17 -16.06 -1.63
CA LYS A 101 16.83 -14.73 -1.10
C LYS A 101 16.98 -14.66 0.42
N SER A 102 16.68 -15.73 1.14
CA SER A 102 16.78 -15.77 2.60
C SER A 102 18.21 -15.62 3.13
N LYS A 103 19.25 -15.83 2.28
CA LYS A 103 20.67 -15.61 2.65
C LYS A 103 20.94 -14.12 2.93
N PHE A 104 20.44 -13.24 2.07
CA PHE A 104 20.70 -11.79 2.12
C PHE A 104 19.48 -10.95 2.52
N CYS A 105 18.29 -11.54 2.65
CA CYS A 105 17.07 -10.85 3.11
C CYS A 105 16.58 -11.45 4.43
N LYS A 106 16.67 -10.68 5.51
CA LYS A 106 16.15 -11.07 6.83
C LYS A 106 14.86 -10.30 7.13
N ILE A 107 13.74 -11.00 7.18
CA ILE A 107 12.44 -10.46 7.58
C ILE A 107 12.31 -10.57 9.11
N ARG A 108 11.97 -9.47 9.78
CA ARG A 108 11.72 -9.43 11.23
C ARG A 108 10.46 -8.64 11.54
N ILE A 109 9.94 -8.84 12.74
CA ILE A 109 8.88 -8.02 13.31
C ILE A 109 9.52 -6.71 13.80
N LEU A 110 9.11 -5.57 13.24
CA LEU A 110 9.49 -4.26 13.75
C LEU A 110 8.72 -3.94 15.03
N CYS A 111 7.40 -4.12 14.97
CA CYS A 111 6.48 -3.94 16.09
C CYS A 111 5.10 -4.53 15.75
N ARG A 112 4.17 -4.42 16.70
CA ARG A 112 2.73 -4.56 16.45
C ARG A 112 2.10 -3.19 16.33
N SER A 113 1.12 -3.06 15.43
CA SER A 113 0.30 -1.87 15.23
C SER A 113 -0.67 -1.65 16.40
N LEU A 114 -1.56 -0.66 16.29
CA LEU A 114 -2.52 -0.37 17.37
C LEU A 114 -3.53 -1.52 17.54
N ALA A 115 -3.99 -2.13 16.45
CA ALA A 115 -4.85 -3.30 16.47
C ALA A 115 -4.09 -4.64 16.59
N GLY A 116 -2.78 -4.61 16.84
CA GLY A 116 -1.98 -5.82 17.05
C GLY A 116 -1.43 -6.50 15.79
N ASN A 117 -1.70 -5.95 14.60
CA ASN A 117 -1.16 -6.45 13.33
C ASN A 117 0.36 -6.28 13.25
N ILE A 118 1.05 -7.20 12.57
CA ILE A 118 2.51 -7.16 12.48
C ILE A 118 2.95 -6.08 11.49
N VAL A 119 3.87 -5.23 11.93
CA VAL A 119 4.62 -4.33 11.06
C VAL A 119 5.98 -4.97 10.81
N TYR A 120 6.24 -5.36 9.56
CA TYR A 120 7.48 -6.04 9.17
C TYR A 120 8.61 -5.04 8.88
N VAL A 121 9.84 -5.48 9.12
CA VAL A 121 11.06 -4.83 8.62
C VAL A 121 11.94 -5.87 7.94
N LEU A 122 12.41 -5.55 6.73
CA LEU A 122 13.36 -6.36 5.98
C LEU A 122 14.73 -5.71 6.11
N THR A 123 15.75 -6.52 6.38
CA THR A 123 17.16 -6.14 6.26
C THR A 123 17.73 -6.85 5.05
N ILE A 124 18.15 -6.10 4.03
CA ILE A 124 18.66 -6.65 2.77
C ILE A 124 20.09 -6.19 2.58
N THR A 125 21.03 -7.15 2.59
CA THR A 125 22.46 -6.93 2.36
C THR A 125 23.15 -8.28 2.18
N ASN A 126 24.19 -8.35 1.35
CA ASN A 126 24.98 -9.57 1.22
C ASN A 126 25.86 -9.77 2.46
N PRO A 127 26.21 -11.00 2.86
CA PRO A 127 27.17 -11.20 3.94
C PRO A 127 28.52 -10.56 3.59
N PRO A 128 29.29 -10.06 4.57
CA PRO A 128 30.63 -9.53 4.31
C PRO A 128 31.56 -10.65 3.83
N GLU A 129 32.30 -10.41 2.75
CA GLU A 129 33.20 -11.39 2.13
C GLU A 129 34.38 -11.79 3.05
N SER A 130 34.81 -10.90 3.96
CA SER A 130 36.05 -11.06 4.74
C SER A 130 35.85 -11.06 6.27
N GLY A 131 34.62 -11.22 6.76
CA GLY A 131 34.31 -11.26 8.20
C GLY A 131 34.50 -9.92 8.95
N ASN A 132 35.14 -8.93 8.34
CA ASN A 132 35.20 -7.56 8.85
C ASN A 132 33.92 -6.82 8.48
N ASP A 133 33.11 -6.51 9.50
CA ASP A 133 31.88 -5.73 9.37
C ASP A 133 32.22 -4.27 9.08
N THR A 134 32.50 -3.97 7.80
CA THR A 134 32.70 -2.58 7.37
C THR A 134 31.39 -1.83 7.59
N LYS A 135 31.45 -0.61 8.16
CA LYS A 135 30.27 0.23 8.37
C LYS A 135 29.65 0.64 7.02
N ARG A 136 28.79 -0.23 6.48
CA ARG A 136 28.01 0.03 5.26
C ARG A 136 26.98 1.11 5.54
N LYS A 137 26.75 1.98 4.56
CA LYS A 137 25.69 3.00 4.65
C LYS A 137 24.32 2.33 4.63
N ALA A 138 23.42 2.82 5.47
CA ALA A 138 22.04 2.34 5.50
C ALA A 138 21.15 3.13 4.53
N VAL A 139 20.34 2.43 3.74
CA VAL A 139 19.27 3.02 2.92
C VAL A 139 17.93 2.60 3.50
N ILE A 140 17.10 3.56 3.88
CA ILE A 140 15.82 3.30 4.54
C ILE A 140 14.68 3.54 3.55
N LEU A 141 13.84 2.53 3.34
CA LEU A 141 12.64 2.66 2.53
C LEU A 141 11.40 2.35 3.37
N THR A 142 10.37 3.16 3.24
CA THR A 142 9.08 2.93 3.90
C THR A 142 7.94 3.16 2.92
N ALA A 143 6.84 2.42 3.07
CA ALA A 143 5.66 2.57 2.24
C ALA A 143 4.36 2.48 3.06
N ARG A 144 3.25 2.87 2.44
CA ARG A 144 1.88 2.83 3.00
C ARG A 144 1.77 3.46 4.40
N VAL A 145 2.33 4.66 4.57
CA VAL A 145 2.03 5.49 5.75
C VAL A 145 0.56 5.93 5.73
N HIS A 146 0.06 6.31 4.55
CA HIS A 146 -1.36 6.46 4.28
C HIS A 146 -1.89 5.16 3.65
N PRO A 147 -2.97 4.58 4.19
CA PRO A 147 -3.40 3.27 3.74
C PRO A 147 -3.99 3.24 2.33
N GLY A 148 -4.67 4.30 1.89
CA GLY A 148 -5.31 4.39 0.57
C GLY A 148 -4.34 4.61 -0.60
N GLU A 149 -3.07 4.89 -0.33
CA GLU A 149 -2.02 5.12 -1.34
C GLU A 149 -1.39 3.79 -1.78
N THR A 150 -2.22 2.89 -2.33
CA THR A 150 -1.83 1.51 -2.67
C THR A 150 -0.71 1.41 -3.71
N ASN A 151 -0.55 2.42 -4.56
CA ASN A 151 0.55 2.54 -5.51
C ASN A 151 1.92 2.42 -4.83
N SER A 152 2.06 2.91 -3.58
CA SER A 152 3.31 2.77 -2.83
C SER A 152 3.67 1.32 -2.51
N SER A 153 2.67 0.42 -2.32
CA SER A 153 2.92 -1.01 -2.14
C SER A 153 3.37 -1.69 -3.43
N TRP A 154 2.78 -1.33 -4.57
CA TRP A 154 3.17 -1.89 -5.85
C TRP A 154 4.60 -1.48 -6.23
N ILE A 155 4.96 -0.20 -6.02
CA ILE A 155 6.34 0.28 -6.19
C ILE A 155 7.28 -0.45 -5.23
N MET A 156 6.89 -0.60 -3.96
CA MET A 156 7.69 -1.32 -2.97
C MET A 156 7.93 -2.78 -3.37
N LYS A 157 6.89 -3.47 -3.88
CA LYS A 157 7.02 -4.83 -4.39
C LYS A 157 8.00 -4.88 -5.57
N GLY A 158 7.87 -3.99 -6.55
CA GLY A 158 8.80 -3.93 -7.68
C GLY A 158 10.25 -3.64 -7.27
N PHE A 159 10.45 -2.76 -6.29
CA PHE A 159 11.77 -2.53 -5.69
C PHE A 159 12.33 -3.81 -5.05
N LEU A 160 11.51 -4.52 -4.25
CA LEU A 160 11.91 -5.77 -3.60
C LEU A 160 12.22 -6.87 -4.62
N ASP A 161 11.40 -7.02 -5.66
CA ASP A 161 11.65 -7.96 -6.76
C ASP A 161 12.99 -7.67 -7.45
N TYR A 162 13.32 -6.40 -7.67
CA TYR A 162 14.60 -6.00 -8.26
C TYR A 162 15.80 -6.24 -7.34
N ILE A 163 15.75 -5.70 -6.11
CA ILE A 163 16.90 -5.74 -5.19
C ILE A 163 17.17 -7.14 -4.66
N LEU A 164 16.16 -8.03 -4.66
CA LEU A 164 16.32 -9.44 -4.31
C LEU A 164 16.65 -10.33 -5.52
N GLY A 165 16.67 -9.77 -6.73
CA GLY A 165 16.99 -10.48 -7.95
C GLY A 165 18.49 -10.73 -8.14
N ASN A 166 18.80 -11.46 -9.22
CA ASN A 166 20.15 -11.91 -9.55
C ASN A 166 20.94 -10.92 -10.43
N SER A 167 20.40 -9.74 -10.74
CA SER A 167 21.12 -8.77 -11.57
C SER A 167 22.42 -8.32 -10.90
N HIS A 168 23.49 -8.14 -11.69
CA HIS A 168 24.79 -7.68 -11.19
C HIS A 168 24.67 -6.36 -10.41
N LYS A 169 23.86 -5.42 -10.90
CA LYS A 169 23.60 -4.15 -10.21
C LYS A 169 22.91 -4.34 -8.85
N ALA A 170 21.94 -5.27 -8.75
CA ALA A 170 21.31 -5.57 -7.47
C ALA A 170 22.31 -6.19 -6.47
N GLN A 171 23.19 -7.08 -6.93
CA GLN A 171 24.27 -7.65 -6.11
C GLN A 171 25.19 -6.54 -5.60
N GLN A 172 25.74 -5.70 -6.49
CA GLN A 172 26.59 -4.57 -6.12
C GLN A 172 25.93 -3.63 -5.10
N LEU A 173 24.63 -3.35 -5.25
CA LEU A 173 23.87 -2.55 -4.28
C LEU A 173 23.81 -3.25 -2.91
N ARG A 174 23.58 -4.56 -2.87
CA ARG A 174 23.55 -5.36 -1.63
C ARG A 174 24.92 -5.51 -0.98
N ASP A 175 26.01 -5.46 -1.75
CA ASP A 175 27.38 -5.45 -1.24
C ASP A 175 27.77 -4.09 -0.65
N THR A 176 27.23 -3.01 -1.22
CA THR A 176 27.58 -1.62 -0.84
C THR A 176 26.74 -1.10 0.32
N PHE A 177 25.45 -1.44 0.37
CA PHE A 177 24.48 -0.85 1.29
C PHE A 177 23.76 -1.90 2.15
N VAL A 178 23.29 -1.44 3.31
CA VAL A 178 22.29 -2.16 4.10
C VAL A 178 20.94 -1.51 3.88
N PHE A 179 20.01 -2.20 3.23
CA PHE A 179 18.66 -1.71 3.07
C PHE A 179 17.81 -2.11 4.28
N LYS A 180 17.15 -1.14 4.91
CA LYS A 180 16.09 -1.39 5.89
C LYS A 180 14.76 -0.97 5.28
N VAL A 181 13.89 -1.94 5.06
CA VAL A 181 12.64 -1.74 4.33
C VAL A 181 11.45 -2.03 5.23
N VAL A 182 10.54 -1.06 5.37
CA VAL A 182 9.25 -1.23 6.05
C VAL A 182 8.15 -1.14 4.98
N PRO A 183 7.69 -2.29 4.44
CA PRO A 183 6.83 -2.29 3.26
C PRO A 183 5.41 -1.77 3.51
N MET A 184 4.97 -1.75 4.78
CA MET A 184 3.67 -1.21 5.16
C MET A 184 3.68 -0.65 6.59
N LEU A 185 3.62 0.66 6.71
CA LEU A 185 3.62 1.36 8.01
C LEU A 185 2.26 1.36 8.71
N ASN A 186 1.16 1.21 7.97
CA ASN A 186 -0.20 1.35 8.51
C ASN A 186 -1.11 0.16 8.13
N PRO A 187 -0.77 -1.08 8.53
CA PRO A 187 -1.59 -2.24 8.18
C PRO A 187 -3.02 -2.14 8.69
N ASP A 188 -3.24 -1.57 9.88
CA ASP A 188 -4.58 -1.40 10.44
C ASP A 188 -5.48 -0.57 9.53
N GLY A 189 -4.98 0.59 9.09
CA GLY A 189 -5.73 1.45 8.18
C GLY A 189 -5.98 0.79 6.83
N VAL A 190 -5.09 -0.13 6.39
CA VAL A 190 -5.28 -0.88 5.14
C VAL A 190 -6.43 -1.87 5.29
N ILE A 191 -6.45 -2.62 6.39
CA ILE A 191 -7.47 -3.63 6.68
C ILE A 191 -8.87 -3.00 6.76
N VAL A 192 -9.01 -1.86 7.44
CA VAL A 192 -10.32 -1.19 7.60
C VAL A 192 -10.71 -0.27 6.44
N GLY A 193 -9.91 -0.18 5.38
CA GLY A 193 -10.23 0.64 4.21
C GLY A 193 -10.09 2.16 4.39
N ASN A 194 -9.29 2.62 5.35
CA ASN A 194 -9.01 4.04 5.53
C ASN A 194 -8.24 4.62 4.32
N HIS A 195 -8.49 5.89 4.00
CA HIS A 195 -7.70 6.56 2.96
C HIS A 195 -6.37 7.11 3.49
N ARG A 196 -6.39 7.83 4.63
CA ARG A 196 -5.23 8.61 5.11
C ARG A 196 -4.77 8.25 6.53
N CYS A 197 -5.71 8.05 7.44
CA CYS A 197 -5.40 7.97 8.87
C CYS A 197 -5.19 6.53 9.36
N SER A 198 -4.48 6.42 10.49
CA SER A 198 -4.51 5.22 11.34
C SER A 198 -5.82 5.11 12.12
N LEU A 199 -5.98 4.05 12.91
CA LEU A 199 -7.15 3.84 13.77
C LEU A 199 -7.34 4.90 14.86
N THR A 200 -6.32 5.69 15.20
CA THR A 200 -6.51 6.84 16.10
C THR A 200 -7.16 8.05 15.40
N GLY A 201 -7.57 7.92 14.13
CA GLY A 201 -8.07 9.02 13.32
C GLY A 201 -7.02 10.07 12.97
N LYS A 202 -5.71 9.78 13.16
CA LYS A 202 -4.62 10.73 12.88
C LYS A 202 -3.74 10.25 11.73
N ASP A 203 -3.23 11.24 10.99
CA ASP A 203 -2.24 11.08 9.92
C ASP A 203 -0.88 10.69 10.54
N LEU A 204 -0.40 9.48 10.25
CA LEU A 204 0.87 8.95 10.75
C LEU A 204 2.08 9.74 10.23
N ASN A 205 1.99 10.32 9.03
CA ASN A 205 3.03 11.15 8.43
C ASN A 205 3.14 12.55 9.10
N ARG A 206 2.36 12.80 10.16
CA ARG A 206 2.48 13.97 11.04
C ARG A 206 2.93 13.59 12.46
N LYS A 207 3.32 12.33 12.69
CA LYS A 207 3.63 11.79 14.02
C LYS A 207 5.09 11.40 14.23
N TYR A 208 5.99 11.66 13.29
CA TYR A 208 7.42 11.38 13.45
C TYR A 208 8.09 12.11 14.64
N LYS A 209 7.60 13.30 15.02
CA LYS A 209 8.06 14.01 16.23
C LYS A 209 7.38 13.54 17.52
N CYS A 210 6.31 12.75 17.43
CA CYS A 210 5.57 12.29 18.60
C CYS A 210 6.42 11.32 19.43
N LYS A 211 6.28 11.38 20.77
CA LYS A 211 6.93 10.45 21.71
C LYS A 211 5.98 9.34 22.19
N VAL A 212 4.68 9.42 21.86
CA VAL A 212 3.66 8.48 22.34
C VAL A 212 3.69 7.19 21.53
N LYS A 213 4.52 6.24 21.99
CA LYS A 213 4.70 4.91 21.39
C LYS A 213 3.39 4.13 21.25
N LYS A 214 2.53 4.15 22.28
CA LYS A 214 1.29 3.35 22.33
C LYS A 214 0.32 3.70 21.20
N CYS A 215 0.23 4.98 20.82
CA CYS A 215 -0.67 5.43 19.76
C CYS A 215 -0.08 5.29 18.35
N TYR A 216 1.25 5.40 18.23
CA TYR A 216 1.94 5.42 16.93
C TYR A 216 3.14 4.46 16.90
N PRO A 217 2.93 3.15 17.17
CA PRO A 217 4.03 2.20 17.32
C PRO A 217 4.88 2.10 16.04
N SER A 218 4.27 1.96 14.87
CA SER A 218 5.00 1.81 13.60
C SER A 218 5.95 2.98 13.31
N ILE A 219 5.50 4.20 13.56
CA ILE A 219 6.30 5.41 13.37
C ILE A 219 7.41 5.53 14.42
N TRP A 220 7.09 5.25 15.69
CA TRP A 220 8.07 5.32 16.78
C TRP A 220 9.20 4.30 16.60
N TYR A 221 8.86 3.05 16.30
CA TYR A 221 9.85 1.99 16.08
C TYR A 221 10.67 2.21 14.80
N THR A 222 10.05 2.68 13.72
CA THR A 222 10.78 3.07 12.50
C THR A 222 11.80 4.17 12.80
N ARG A 223 11.41 5.23 13.53
CA ARG A 223 12.33 6.31 13.89
C ARG A 223 13.50 5.82 14.76
N ASN A 224 13.22 4.94 15.72
CA ASN A 224 14.26 4.41 16.60
C ASN A 224 15.20 3.43 15.88
N MET A 225 14.71 2.71 14.88
CA MET A 225 15.55 1.91 13.99
C MET A 225 16.56 2.79 13.23
N ILE A 226 16.16 3.99 12.79
CA ILE A 226 17.02 4.91 12.04
C ILE A 226 18.09 5.57 12.92
N ARG A 227 17.81 5.74 14.22
CA ARG A 227 18.74 6.40 15.18
C ARG A 227 19.84 5.47 15.71
N ARG A 228 19.75 4.19 15.45
CA ARG A 228 20.72 3.17 15.87
C ARG A 228 21.66 2.86 14.72
#